data_AF-A0A966JEK5-F1
#
_entry.id   AF-A0A966JEK5-F1
#
_cell.length_a   1.000
_cell.length_b   1.000
_cell.length_c   1.000
_cell.angle_alpha   90.00
_cell.angle_beta   90.00
_cell.angle_gamma   90.00
#
_symmetry.space_group_name_H-M   'P 1'
#
loop_
_entity.id
_entity.type
_entity.pdbx_description
1 polymer ?
#
loop_
_entity_poly.entity_id
_entity_poly.type
_entity_poly.pdbx_seq_one_letter_code
_entity_poly.pdbx_strand_id
1 'polypeptide(L)'
;MKRLVMVLLLVISMQTPSIAGGRSTWSSSKSVTTGNWSVIAVGVNQAPANAPYTITWSVNTGIAYNFFTLRNNGSFSVSGLLLNVTQVQLGGSGKPNNTTFELCQAGVWNTSTNTCSGTRVTIGTATDSNSSIIFSGLNLSSGAELSIRASTPPNIKNSYTTTLSVDVSRNQIRPGVVVNS
;
A
#
# COMPACT_ATOMS: atom_id res chain seq x y z
N MET A 1 -84.62 -6.36 -66.87
CA MET A 1 -83.30 -5.70 -66.81
C MET A 1 -82.49 -6.32 -65.68
N LYS A 2 -81.24 -6.69 -66.00
CA LYS A 2 -80.03 -6.87 -65.16
C LYS A 2 -80.08 -7.68 -63.84
N ARG A 3 -79.34 -8.79 -63.90
CA ARG A 3 -78.73 -9.62 -62.84
C ARG A 3 -77.93 -8.79 -61.83
N LEU A 4 -77.80 -9.28 -60.58
CA LEU A 4 -76.49 -9.55 -59.96
C LEU A 4 -76.63 -10.22 -58.59
N VAL A 5 -76.17 -11.47 -58.55
CA VAL A 5 -75.77 -12.22 -57.36
C VAL A 5 -74.40 -11.67 -56.94
N MET A 6 -74.20 -11.29 -55.68
CA MET A 6 -72.89 -10.94 -55.14
C MET A 6 -72.61 -11.80 -53.91
N VAL A 7 -71.74 -12.78 -54.11
CA VAL A 7 -71.15 -13.67 -53.10
C VAL A 7 -70.10 -12.87 -52.34
N LEU A 8 -70.23 -12.77 -51.01
CA LEU A 8 -69.22 -12.15 -50.15
C LEU A 8 -68.28 -13.26 -49.63
N LEU A 9 -67.03 -13.22 -50.09
CA LEU A 9 -65.97 -14.16 -49.74
C LEU A 9 -65.43 -13.88 -48.32
N LEU A 10 -65.29 -14.94 -47.54
CA LEU A 10 -64.61 -15.01 -46.24
C LEU A 10 -63.09 -15.00 -46.47
N VAL A 11 -62.33 -14.10 -45.82
CA VAL A 11 -60.87 -14.22 -45.69
C VAL A 11 -60.52 -14.13 -44.21
N ILE A 12 -60.31 -15.29 -43.60
CA ILE A 12 -59.78 -15.42 -42.23
C ILE A 12 -58.26 -15.27 -42.35
N SER A 13 -57.72 -14.13 -41.95
CA SER A 13 -56.27 -13.92 -41.85
C SER A 13 -55.71 -14.71 -40.66
N MET A 14 -55.02 -15.81 -40.92
CA MET A 14 -54.20 -16.50 -39.93
C MET A 14 -52.99 -15.61 -39.59
N GLN A 15 -52.95 -15.07 -38.37
CA GLN A 15 -51.75 -14.44 -37.83
C GLN A 15 -50.91 -15.52 -37.14
N THR A 16 -49.66 -15.70 -37.58
CA THR A 16 -48.70 -16.57 -36.91
C THR A 16 -48.25 -15.91 -35.60
N PRO A 17 -48.18 -16.63 -34.46
CA PRO A 17 -47.55 -16.10 -33.27
C PRO A 17 -46.05 -15.95 -33.55
N SER A 18 -45.54 -14.72 -33.46
CA SER A 18 -44.11 -14.47 -33.44
C SER A 18 -43.54 -15.02 -32.13
N ILE A 19 -42.75 -16.09 -32.22
CA ILE A 19 -41.97 -16.59 -31.09
C ILE A 19 -40.80 -15.63 -30.91
N ALA A 20 -40.97 -14.63 -30.05
CA ALA A 20 -39.86 -13.84 -29.54
C ALA A 20 -39.06 -14.74 -28.59
N GLY A 21 -37.91 -15.25 -29.07
CA GLY A 21 -36.94 -15.96 -28.25
C GLY A 21 -36.34 -15.01 -27.21
N GLY A 22 -37.01 -14.87 -26.07
CA GLY A 22 -36.53 -14.13 -24.92
C GLY A 22 -35.25 -14.77 -24.39
N ARG A 23 -34.09 -14.24 -24.80
CA ARG A 23 -32.82 -14.57 -24.14
C ARG A 23 -32.83 -13.86 -22.79
N SER A 24 -33.07 -14.60 -21.72
CA SER A 24 -32.85 -14.09 -20.36
C SER A 24 -31.35 -13.91 -20.15
N THR A 25 -30.86 -12.68 -20.18
CA THR A 25 -29.52 -12.35 -19.69
C THR A 25 -29.56 -12.36 -18.17
N TRP A 26 -29.08 -13.45 -17.57
CA TRP A 26 -28.77 -13.46 -16.15
C TRP A 26 -27.52 -12.62 -15.92
N SER A 27 -27.70 -11.40 -15.40
CA SER A 27 -26.59 -10.61 -14.88
C SER A 27 -26.48 -10.89 -13.38
N SER A 28 -25.31 -11.37 -12.96
CA SER A 28 -24.96 -11.49 -11.55
C SER A 28 -24.03 -10.33 -11.21
N SER A 29 -24.54 -9.36 -10.45
CA SER A 29 -23.73 -8.30 -9.88
C SER A 29 -23.01 -8.83 -8.64
N LYS A 30 -21.74 -9.21 -8.79
CA LYS A 30 -20.87 -9.50 -7.65
C LYS A 30 -20.40 -8.18 -7.06
N SER A 31 -20.60 -7.97 -5.76
CA SER A 31 -20.00 -6.86 -5.03
C SER A 31 -18.49 -7.05 -5.00
N VAL A 32 -17.74 -6.26 -5.78
CA VAL A 32 -16.30 -6.14 -5.60
C VAL A 32 -16.11 -5.32 -4.33
N THR A 33 -15.68 -5.96 -3.24
CA THR A 33 -15.25 -5.22 -2.05
C THR A 33 -14.11 -4.30 -2.49
N THR A 34 -14.35 -2.99 -2.44
CA THR A 34 -13.32 -1.99 -2.74
C THR A 34 -12.25 -2.06 -1.65
N GLY A 35 -11.23 -2.89 -1.87
CA GLY A 35 -10.11 -2.98 -0.96
C GLY A 35 -9.18 -1.77 -1.10
N ASN A 36 -8.52 -1.41 -0.01
CA ASN A 36 -7.50 -0.37 0.04
C ASN A 36 -6.11 -0.99 0.18
N TRP A 37 -5.09 -0.20 -0.15
CA TRP A 37 -3.70 -0.53 0.13
C TRP A 37 -3.06 0.68 0.79
N SER A 38 -2.33 0.43 1.86
CA SER A 38 -1.64 1.48 2.61
C SER A 38 -0.60 0.80 3.48
N VAL A 39 0.63 1.30 3.43
CA VAL A 39 1.65 0.94 4.41
C VAL A 39 2.05 2.23 5.10
N ILE A 40 2.12 2.19 6.42
CA ILE A 40 2.42 3.35 7.27
C ILE A 40 3.60 3.02 8.17
N ALA A 41 4.40 4.03 8.48
CA ALA A 41 5.45 3.93 9.48
C ALA A 41 4.86 4.25 10.87
N VAL A 42 5.07 3.36 11.84
CA VAL A 42 4.54 3.49 13.20
C VAL A 42 5.69 3.44 14.20
N GLY A 43 5.87 4.52 14.96
CA GLY A 43 6.87 4.57 16.03
C GLY A 43 6.52 3.65 17.19
N VAL A 44 7.51 3.28 17.98
CA VAL A 44 7.29 2.50 19.21
C VAL A 44 6.35 3.25 20.15
N ASN A 45 5.31 2.57 20.64
CA ASN A 45 4.26 3.14 21.50
C ASN A 45 3.45 4.28 20.88
N GLN A 46 3.45 4.43 19.55
CA GLN A 46 2.61 5.40 18.84
C GLN A 46 1.40 4.72 18.21
N ALA A 47 0.28 5.44 18.18
CA ALA A 47 -0.90 4.98 17.45
C ALA A 47 -0.63 5.05 15.94
N PRO A 48 -1.15 4.09 15.14
CA PRO A 48 -1.04 4.15 13.69
C PRO A 48 -1.68 5.44 13.14
N ALA A 49 -0.92 6.23 12.39
CA ALA A 49 -1.37 7.46 11.77
C ALA A 49 -1.08 7.44 10.27
N ASN A 50 -2.02 7.93 9.46
CA ASN A 50 -1.84 8.06 8.01
C ASN A 50 -1.15 9.39 7.67
N ALA A 51 0.06 9.56 8.18
CA ALA A 51 0.90 10.74 7.98
C ALA A 51 2.37 10.32 7.87
N PRO A 52 3.24 11.16 7.27
CA PRO A 52 4.67 10.92 7.30
C PRO A 52 5.19 10.78 8.73
N TYR A 53 6.10 9.84 8.96
CA TYR A 53 6.72 9.63 10.25
C TYR A 53 8.02 10.43 10.35
N THR A 54 8.12 11.33 11.33
CA THR A 54 9.28 12.21 11.52
C THR A 54 10.11 11.78 12.71
N ILE A 55 11.40 11.59 12.48
CA ILE A 55 12.43 11.34 13.49
C ILE A 55 13.20 12.63 13.69
N THR A 56 13.32 13.08 14.94
CA THR A 56 14.17 14.23 15.30
C THR A 56 15.49 13.72 15.87
N TRP A 57 16.61 14.13 15.28
CA TRP A 57 17.94 13.74 15.71
C TRP A 57 18.61 14.89 16.46
N SER A 58 19.02 14.61 17.69
CA SER A 58 19.87 15.48 18.52
C SER A 58 20.91 14.60 19.18
N VAL A 59 22.04 14.39 18.51
CA VAL A 59 23.02 13.36 18.88
C VAL A 59 24.35 13.98 19.21
N ASN A 60 24.59 14.23 20.50
CA ASN A 60 25.82 14.85 20.98
C ASN A 60 26.98 13.85 21.13
N THR A 61 26.68 12.56 21.36
CA THR A 61 27.67 11.49 21.54
C THR A 61 27.09 10.14 21.14
N GLY A 62 27.91 9.26 20.55
CA GLY A 62 27.49 7.90 20.18
C GLY A 62 26.55 7.84 18.98
N ILE A 63 26.19 6.62 18.56
CA ILE A 63 25.21 6.40 17.49
C ILE A 63 23.81 6.55 18.09
N ALA A 64 22.96 7.36 17.46
CA ALA A 64 21.55 7.40 17.82
C ALA A 64 20.77 6.37 17.03
N TYR A 65 19.74 5.82 17.68
CA TYR A 65 18.84 4.83 17.11
C TYR A 65 17.39 5.32 17.24
N ASN A 66 16.60 5.02 16.22
CA ASN A 66 15.16 5.13 16.27
C ASN A 66 14.56 3.83 15.74
N PHE A 67 13.51 3.35 16.39
CA PHE A 67 12.84 2.10 16.06
C PHE A 67 11.41 2.38 15.66
N PHE A 68 10.96 1.73 14.59
CA PHE A 68 9.60 1.86 14.07
C PHE A 68 9.25 0.62 13.26
N THR A 69 7.97 0.41 13.00
CA THR A 69 7.50 -0.65 12.11
C THR A 69 6.88 -0.07 10.85
N LEU A 70 7.05 -0.75 9.71
CA LEU A 70 6.21 -0.50 8.54
C LEU A 70 5.05 -1.49 8.59
N ARG A 71 3.85 -0.98 8.85
CA ARG A 71 2.64 -1.78 8.99
C ARG A 71 1.78 -1.66 7.74
N ASN A 72 1.36 -2.78 7.18
CA ASN A 72 0.30 -2.77 6.18
C ASN A 72 -1.05 -2.51 6.85
N ASN A 73 -1.56 -1.31 6.66
CA ASN A 73 -2.86 -0.88 7.16
C ASN A 73 -3.99 -1.04 6.12
N GLY A 74 -3.65 -1.51 4.91
CA GLY A 74 -4.60 -1.82 3.86
C GLY A 74 -5.17 -3.24 3.97
N SER A 75 -6.20 -3.52 3.17
CA SER A 75 -6.84 -4.84 3.07
C SER A 75 -6.10 -5.80 2.14
N PHE A 76 -5.25 -5.29 1.25
CA PHE A 76 -4.48 -6.12 0.30
C PHE A 76 -3.05 -6.39 0.78
N SER A 77 -2.52 -7.57 0.46
CA SER A 77 -1.11 -7.87 0.65
C SER A 77 -0.24 -7.02 -0.29
N VAL A 78 0.88 -6.53 0.23
CA VAL A 78 1.83 -5.67 -0.48
C VAL A 78 3.12 -6.44 -0.79
N SER A 79 3.53 -6.41 -2.05
CA SER A 79 4.72 -7.11 -2.56
C SER A 79 5.95 -6.21 -2.76
N GLY A 80 5.77 -4.91 -2.65
CA GLY A 80 6.83 -3.92 -2.69
C GLY A 80 6.33 -2.56 -2.22
N LEU A 81 7.26 -1.70 -1.84
CA LEU A 81 6.96 -0.32 -1.45
C LEU A 81 8.18 0.56 -1.69
N LEU A 82 7.95 1.87 -1.77
CA LEU A 82 8.99 2.89 -1.81
C LEU A 82 8.97 3.64 -0.48
N LEU A 83 10.09 3.65 0.22
CA LEU A 83 10.28 4.49 1.41
C LEU A 83 11.03 5.75 0.98
N ASN A 84 10.32 6.85 0.90
CA ASN A 84 10.87 8.17 0.64
C ASN A 84 11.36 8.80 1.95
N VAL A 85 12.62 9.22 1.95
CA VAL A 85 13.34 9.76 3.10
C VAL A 85 13.75 11.18 2.79
N THR A 86 13.27 12.13 3.57
CA THR A 86 13.67 13.53 3.47
C THR A 86 14.38 13.96 4.75
N GLN A 87 15.59 14.49 4.62
CA GLN A 87 16.38 15.00 5.74
C GLN A 87 16.43 16.53 5.69
N VAL A 88 15.97 17.17 6.77
CA VAL A 88 15.93 18.64 6.88
C VAL A 88 16.74 19.07 8.09
N GLN A 89 17.68 19.99 7.87
CA GLN A 89 18.45 20.58 8.96
C GLN A 89 17.55 21.51 9.79
N LEU A 90 17.55 21.33 11.12
CA LEU A 90 16.85 22.21 12.06
C LEU A 90 17.76 23.27 12.69
N GLY A 91 19.06 22.97 12.82
CA GLY A 91 20.02 23.86 13.47
C GLY A 91 21.46 23.51 13.13
N GLY A 92 22.37 24.47 13.34
CA GLY A 92 23.81 24.33 13.05
C GLY A 92 24.22 24.82 11.66
N SER A 93 25.38 24.35 11.19
CA SER A 93 25.89 24.63 9.83
C SER A 93 26.48 23.35 9.24
N GLY A 94 25.72 22.67 8.37
CA GLY A 94 26.23 21.55 7.58
C GLY A 94 25.14 20.59 7.15
N LYS A 95 25.49 19.70 6.22
CA LYS A 95 24.60 18.66 5.69
C LYS A 95 24.16 17.71 6.83
N PRO A 96 22.90 17.20 6.82
CA PRO A 96 22.48 16.11 7.68
C PRO A 96 23.43 14.92 7.59
N ASN A 97 23.64 14.21 8.71
CA ASN A 97 24.42 12.98 8.68
C ASN A 97 23.65 11.88 7.95
N ASN A 98 24.41 10.90 7.44
CA ASN A 98 23.83 9.72 6.82
C ASN A 98 22.95 8.98 7.83
N THR A 99 21.75 8.57 7.41
CA THR A 99 20.86 7.73 8.21
C THR A 99 20.79 6.34 7.58
N THR A 100 21.27 5.33 8.28
CA THR A 100 21.22 3.93 7.84
C THR A 100 19.95 3.27 8.36
N PHE A 101 19.26 2.56 7.48
CA PHE A 101 18.04 1.81 7.81
C PHE A 101 18.31 0.30 7.73
N GLU A 102 17.88 -0.41 8.77
CA GLU A 102 18.08 -1.84 8.91
C GLU A 102 16.78 -2.54 9.28
N LEU A 103 16.42 -3.55 8.49
CA LEU A 103 15.31 -4.46 8.76
C LEU A 103 15.79 -5.56 9.70
N CYS A 104 14.98 -5.86 10.72
CA CYS A 104 15.09 -7.11 11.46
C CYS A 104 14.23 -8.16 10.77
N GLN A 105 14.83 -8.90 9.83
CA GLN A 105 14.12 -9.89 9.02
C GLN A 105 13.75 -11.10 9.88
N ALA A 106 12.48 -11.51 9.78
CA ALA A 106 11.90 -12.61 10.58
C ALA A 106 12.06 -12.42 12.10
N GLY A 107 12.06 -11.17 12.58
CA GLY A 107 12.20 -10.84 13.99
C GLY A 107 11.79 -9.42 14.32
N VAL A 108 12.09 -9.01 15.55
CA VAL A 108 11.83 -7.66 16.06
C VAL A 108 13.09 -7.07 16.68
N TRP A 109 13.17 -5.75 16.66
CA TRP A 109 14.23 -5.02 17.34
C TRP A 109 13.96 -4.94 18.84
N ASN A 110 14.95 -5.32 19.66
CA ASN A 110 14.99 -4.96 21.06
C ASN A 110 15.55 -3.54 21.18
N THR A 111 14.67 -2.61 21.57
CA THR A 111 14.98 -1.18 21.66
C THR A 111 15.93 -0.82 22.80
N SER A 112 16.01 -1.68 23.82
CA SER A 112 16.86 -1.45 24.99
C SER A 112 18.30 -1.89 24.75
N THR A 113 18.50 -2.98 23.99
CA THR A 113 19.82 -3.57 23.72
C THR A 113 20.32 -3.29 22.31
N ASN A 114 19.52 -2.66 21.45
CA ASN A 114 19.84 -2.41 20.04
C ASN A 114 20.15 -3.70 19.26
N THR A 115 19.54 -4.83 19.63
CA THR A 115 19.73 -6.13 18.98
C THR A 115 18.50 -6.58 18.21
N CYS A 116 18.71 -7.30 17.11
CA CYS A 116 17.64 -7.90 16.32
C CYS A 116 17.49 -9.37 16.72
N SER A 117 16.25 -9.83 16.95
CA SER A 117 15.98 -11.24 17.29
C SER A 117 16.06 -12.20 16.09
N GLY A 118 16.10 -11.66 14.88
CA GLY A 118 16.25 -12.40 13.62
C GLY A 118 17.53 -11.99 12.88
N THR A 119 17.43 -11.89 11.55
CA THR A 119 18.56 -11.47 10.70
C THR A 119 18.56 -9.97 10.47
N ARG A 120 19.67 -9.30 10.79
CA ARG A 120 19.84 -7.88 10.47
C ARG A 120 20.19 -7.70 9.00
N VAL A 121 19.36 -6.95 8.27
CA VAL A 121 19.56 -6.64 6.86
C VAL A 121 19.55 -5.13 6.66
N THR A 122 20.64 -4.58 6.14
CA THR A 122 20.68 -3.18 5.72
C THR A 122 19.85 -3.01 4.46
N ILE A 123 18.80 -2.18 4.53
CA ILE A 123 17.89 -1.94 3.41
C ILE A 123 18.28 -0.70 2.61
N GLY A 124 19.01 0.24 3.24
CA GLY A 124 19.52 1.41 2.55
C GLY A 124 20.08 2.45 3.52
N THR A 125 20.75 3.43 2.94
CA THR A 125 21.31 4.57 3.68
C THR A 125 20.89 5.84 2.97
N ALA A 126 20.20 6.73 3.68
CA ALA A 126 19.95 8.09 3.21
C ALA A 126 21.25 8.88 3.37
N THR A 127 21.86 9.26 2.25
CA THR A 127 23.10 10.03 2.20
C THR A 127 22.85 11.49 1.89
N ASP A 128 21.66 11.86 1.41
CA ASP A 128 21.31 13.18 0.90
C ASP A 128 19.98 13.66 1.47
N SER A 129 19.67 14.95 1.29
CA SER A 129 18.44 15.56 1.81
C SER A 129 17.17 14.88 1.30
N ASN A 130 17.24 14.19 0.16
CA ASN A 130 16.17 13.32 -0.32
C ASN A 130 16.80 11.99 -0.78
N SER A 131 16.24 10.87 -0.33
CA SER A 131 16.67 9.53 -0.70
C SER A 131 15.45 8.63 -0.78
N SER A 132 15.50 7.60 -1.62
CA SER A 132 14.42 6.62 -1.73
C SER A 132 14.97 5.22 -1.57
N ILE A 133 14.30 4.41 -0.74
CA ILE A 133 14.67 3.03 -0.46
C ILE A 133 13.56 2.13 -1.00
N ILE A 134 13.92 1.22 -1.90
CA ILE A 134 12.97 0.33 -2.56
C ILE A 134 12.93 -1.00 -1.82
N PHE A 135 11.73 -1.44 -1.49
CA PHE A 135 11.48 -2.80 -1.04
C PHE A 135 10.79 -3.58 -2.16
N SER A 136 11.29 -4.76 -2.44
CA SER A 136 10.77 -5.65 -3.49
C SER A 136 10.70 -7.09 -2.99
N GLY A 137 9.81 -7.89 -3.59
CA GLY A 137 9.69 -9.31 -3.25
C GLY A 137 9.13 -9.56 -1.85
N LEU A 138 8.41 -8.59 -1.30
CA LEU A 138 7.74 -8.73 -0.01
C LEU A 138 6.50 -9.62 -0.14
N ASN A 139 6.06 -10.15 0.99
CA ASN A 139 4.71 -10.69 1.16
C ASN A 139 4.11 -10.11 2.44
N LEU A 140 3.89 -8.80 2.46
CA LEU A 140 3.40 -8.09 3.63
C LEU A 140 1.88 -8.15 3.65
N SER A 141 1.33 -9.17 4.33
CA SER A 141 -0.12 -9.34 4.48
C SER A 141 -0.79 -8.17 5.20
N SER A 142 -2.11 -8.04 5.08
CA SER A 142 -2.87 -7.04 5.83
C SER A 142 -2.62 -7.18 7.33
N GLY A 143 -2.32 -6.07 8.01
CA GLY A 143 -1.98 -6.03 9.44
C GLY A 143 -0.57 -6.50 9.80
N ALA A 144 0.19 -7.05 8.84
CA ALA A 144 1.57 -7.47 9.09
C ALA A 144 2.54 -6.28 9.16
N GLU A 145 3.67 -6.49 9.85
CA GLU A 145 4.63 -5.45 10.17
C GLU A 145 6.07 -5.85 9.80
N LEU A 146 6.85 -4.87 9.36
CA LEU A 146 8.30 -4.97 9.18
C LEU A 146 8.99 -4.16 10.27
N SER A 147 9.83 -4.81 11.09
CA SER A 147 10.55 -4.14 12.19
C SER A 147 11.83 -3.46 11.69
N ILE A 148 11.90 -2.13 11.77
CA ILE A 148 13.00 -1.33 11.23
C ILE A 148 13.70 -0.53 12.33
N ARG A 149 15.02 -0.39 12.17
CA ARG A 149 15.87 0.51 12.93
C ARG A 149 16.47 1.54 11.99
N ALA A 150 16.28 2.81 12.28
CA ALA A 150 17.10 3.88 11.73
C ALA A 150 18.26 4.18 12.69
N SER A 151 19.45 4.41 12.14
CA SER A 151 20.62 4.76 12.93
C SER A 151 21.42 5.86 12.26
N THR A 152 22.05 6.72 13.05
CA THR A 152 22.86 7.80 12.53
C THR A 152 24.05 8.12 13.45
N PRO A 153 25.24 8.40 12.90
CA PRO A 153 26.41 8.75 13.71
C PRO A 153 26.21 10.09 14.43
N PRO A 154 26.98 10.36 15.50
CA PRO A 154 26.83 11.58 16.27
C PRO A 154 27.05 12.83 15.42
N ASN A 155 26.27 13.87 15.68
CA ASN A 155 26.42 15.19 15.07
C ASN A 155 26.35 16.28 16.15
N ILE A 156 27.52 16.64 16.67
CA ILE A 156 27.67 17.63 17.75
C ILE A 156 27.32 19.04 17.26
N LYS A 157 27.29 19.26 15.95
CA LYS A 157 27.14 20.59 15.34
C LYS A 157 25.76 20.85 14.75
N ASN A 158 25.04 19.82 14.33
CA ASN A 158 23.77 19.97 13.61
C ASN A 158 22.68 19.09 14.21
N SER A 159 21.51 19.69 14.44
CA SER A 159 20.25 18.97 14.63
C SER A 159 19.50 18.89 13.31
N TYR A 160 18.89 17.76 13.01
CA TYR A 160 18.11 17.57 11.78
C TYR A 160 16.97 16.59 12.01
N THR A 161 15.98 16.64 11.14
CA THR A 161 14.88 15.69 11.08
C THR A 161 15.06 14.76 9.91
N THR A 162 14.61 13.52 10.06
CA THR A 162 14.41 12.57 8.98
C THR A 162 12.92 12.27 8.91
N THR A 163 12.27 12.64 7.81
CA THR A 163 10.87 12.35 7.54
C THR A 163 10.76 11.16 6.60
N LEU A 164 9.91 10.21 6.96
CA LEU A 164 9.65 8.98 6.24
C LEU A 164 8.24 9.01 5.66
N SER A 165 8.14 8.89 4.34
CA SER A 165 6.88 8.72 3.62
C SER A 165 6.90 7.39 2.90
N VAL A 166 5.82 6.63 2.98
CA VAL A 166 5.72 5.30 2.37
C VAL A 166 4.73 5.36 1.22
N ASP A 167 5.20 4.99 0.04
CA ASP A 167 4.39 4.91 -1.17
C ASP A 167 4.27 3.46 -1.63
N VAL A 168 3.04 3.05 -1.93
CA VAL A 168 2.73 1.71 -2.48
C VAL A 168 2.01 1.90 -3.80
N SER A 169 2.64 1.49 -4.89
CA SER A 169 2.04 1.59 -6.22
C SER A 169 1.09 0.42 -6.49
N ARG A 170 0.13 0.62 -7.40
CA ARG A 170 -0.90 -0.39 -7.72
C ARG A 170 -0.33 -1.70 -8.26
N ASN A 171 0.81 -1.68 -8.93
CA ASN A 171 1.48 -2.90 -9.40
C ASN A 171 2.13 -3.73 -8.27
N GLN A 172 2.21 -3.18 -7.05
CA GLN A 172 2.79 -3.83 -5.87
C GLN A 172 1.72 -4.40 -4.92
N ILE A 173 0.45 -4.40 -5.32
CA ILE A 173 -0.63 -5.02 -4.53
C ILE A 173 -1.04 -6.35 -5.16
N ARG A 174 -1.35 -7.33 -4.31
CA ARG A 174 -1.94 -8.61 -4.73
C ARG A 174 -3.43 -8.62 -4.35
N PRO A 175 -4.35 -8.25 -5.26
CA PRO A 175 -5.77 -8.41 -4.98
C PRO A 175 -6.11 -9.90 -4.80
N GLY A 176 -7.03 -10.20 -3.88
CA GLY A 176 -7.52 -11.57 -3.69
C GLY A 176 -8.13 -12.11 -4.98
N VAL A 177 -7.91 -13.40 -5.26
CA VAL A 177 -8.53 -14.06 -6.41
C VAL A 177 -10.02 -14.20 -6.13
N VAL A 178 -10.85 -13.60 -6.99
CA VAL A 178 -12.29 -13.87 -6.97
C VAL A 178 -12.50 -15.26 -7.59
N VAL A 179 -12.78 -16.26 -6.77
CA VAL A 179 -13.18 -17.57 -7.25
C VAL A 179 -14.67 -17.48 -7.64
N ASN A 180 -14.96 -17.61 -8.92
CA ASN A 180 -16.33 -17.72 -9.39
C ASN A 180 -16.73 -19.20 -9.29
N SER A 181 -17.63 -19.50 -8.36
CA SER A 181 -18.35 -20.77 -8.26
C SER A 181 -19.63 -20.71 -9.07
#